data_AF-R1DGQ5-F1
#
_entry.id   AF-R1DGQ5-F1
#
_cell.length_a   1.000
_cell.length_b   1.000
_cell.length_c   1.000
_cell.angle_alpha   90.00
_cell.angle_beta   90.00
_cell.angle_gamma   90.00
#
_symmetry.space_group_name_H-M   'P 1'
#
loop_
_entity.id
_entity.type
_entity.pdbx_description
1 polymer ?
#
loop_
_entity_poly.entity_id
_entity_poly.type
_entity_poly.pdbx_seq_one_letter_code
_entity_poly.pdbx_strand_id
1 'polypeptide(L)'
;MGGGVLGDGAAAEARRRERRRGADIARKRKTDSDSVGRSGPEAAQADRALETCDGKSNDPSWSDVLDRFMEYSREVNGEPLGAEFGRGFLCSGLWRYSRHPNYFCEVAIWWAFYLFSLAAGLPLVNWTISGAAFLTCLFVLPHASLDVTEVLPSRKYPQYAEYQATVSRFFPLPPLPAGERAPMRPVDAVLIGWFCVGLAVTFLVDIEAVLVQRPDLYGLDAAHTPLWPPEPCVRAVRWWSAAADPLMHARPVWFRAAIWVEVLVQAPFYAVAIYAFVRQRSWVRVPAIVYATVLLTIMPIVLAEQYFGPHASRRPLLVTAVYGAYVLMPVLLLVRVWSVDVFPSTPLAKRKAAGLAGGEAAAPAASRTASPLAGEEAGLTYVMHM
;
A
#
# COMPACT_ATOMS: atom_id res chain seq x y z
N MET A 1 -65.38 33.88 1.89
CA MET A 1 -64.85 33.44 3.20
C MET A 1 -64.04 32.18 2.95
N GLY A 2 -62.78 31.99 3.33
CA GLY A 2 -61.78 32.72 4.09
C GLY A 2 -60.62 31.72 4.20
N GLY A 3 -59.39 32.12 3.88
CA GLY A 3 -58.28 31.16 3.79
C GLY A 3 -56.96 31.78 3.34
N GLY A 4 -56.66 32.97 3.85
CA GLY A 4 -55.31 33.53 3.85
C GLY A 4 -54.93 33.81 5.30
N VAL A 5 -53.63 33.90 5.58
CA VAL A 5 -53.05 34.34 6.87
C VAL A 5 -52.83 33.24 7.93
N LEU A 6 -52.01 32.22 7.65
CA LEU A 6 -51.33 31.45 8.72
C LEU A 6 -49.87 31.03 8.42
N GLY A 7 -49.34 31.22 7.20
CA GLY A 7 -47.97 30.78 6.83
C GLY A 7 -46.85 31.82 7.02
N ASP A 8 -47.15 33.12 6.87
CA ASP A 8 -46.12 34.16 6.83
C ASP A 8 -45.60 34.58 8.22
N GLY A 9 -46.40 34.38 9.27
CA GLY A 9 -46.04 34.77 10.64
C GLY A 9 -44.84 33.98 11.18
N ALA A 10 -44.86 32.66 11.01
CA ALA A 10 -43.80 31.77 11.52
C ALA A 10 -42.46 31.97 10.79
N ALA A 11 -42.49 32.21 9.48
CA ALA A 11 -41.30 32.49 8.69
C ALA A 11 -40.71 33.88 9.01
N ALA A 12 -41.55 34.88 9.28
CA ALA A 12 -41.11 36.20 9.71
C ALA A 12 -40.49 36.16 11.12
N GLU A 13 -41.04 35.34 12.02
CA GLU A 13 -40.54 35.19 13.38
C GLU A 13 -39.20 34.44 13.44
N ALA A 14 -39.02 33.42 12.60
CA ALA A 14 -37.73 32.73 12.43
C ALA A 14 -36.63 33.69 11.94
N ARG A 15 -36.92 34.51 10.91
CA ARG A 15 -35.97 35.52 10.40
C ARG A 15 -35.65 36.60 11.44
N ARG A 16 -36.61 36.97 12.31
CA ARG A 16 -36.36 37.91 13.43
C ARG A 16 -35.48 37.28 14.51
N ARG A 17 -35.66 36.00 14.84
CA ARG A 17 -34.80 35.27 15.79
C ARG A 17 -33.37 35.15 15.26
N GLU A 18 -33.21 34.88 13.98
CA GLU A 18 -31.90 34.74 13.33
C GLU A 18 -31.15 36.08 13.24
N ARG A 19 -31.87 37.17 12.93
CA ARG A 19 -31.29 38.53 12.98
C ARG A 19 -30.91 38.96 14.40
N ARG A 20 -31.69 38.60 15.42
CA ARG A 20 -31.34 38.86 16.83
C ARG A 20 -30.12 38.05 17.25
N ARG A 21 -30.04 36.77 16.88
CA ARG A 21 -28.86 35.94 17.12
C ARG A 21 -27.61 36.48 16.43
N GLY A 22 -27.73 36.94 15.18
CA GLY A 22 -26.64 37.59 14.46
C GLY A 22 -26.20 38.90 15.12
N ALA A 23 -27.14 39.71 15.59
CA ALA A 23 -26.87 40.96 16.31
C ALA A 23 -26.21 40.69 17.68
N ASP A 24 -26.64 39.66 18.40
CA ASP A 24 -26.04 39.27 19.69
C ASP A 24 -24.63 38.71 19.51
N ILE A 25 -24.37 37.94 18.45
CA ILE A 25 -23.03 37.46 18.10
C ILE A 25 -22.11 38.62 17.67
N ALA A 26 -22.63 39.57 16.90
CA ALA A 26 -21.89 40.77 16.50
C ALA A 26 -21.60 41.68 17.71
N ARG A 27 -22.57 41.82 18.63
CA ARG A 27 -22.40 42.58 19.87
C ARG A 27 -21.39 41.90 20.79
N LYS A 28 -21.44 40.56 20.90
CA LYS A 28 -20.48 39.76 21.68
C LYS A 28 -19.06 39.89 21.11
N ARG A 29 -18.88 39.78 19.78
CA ARG A 29 -17.60 40.07 19.11
C ARG A 29 -17.12 41.49 19.32
N LYS A 30 -18.02 42.47 19.35
CA LYS A 30 -17.67 43.86 19.61
C LYS A 30 -17.28 44.09 21.06
N THR A 31 -17.96 43.50 22.04
CA THR A 31 -17.52 43.53 23.45
C THR A 31 -16.23 42.76 23.67
N ASP A 32 -16.01 41.62 22.99
CA ASP A 32 -14.75 40.88 23.06
C ASP A 32 -13.62 41.72 22.44
N SER A 33 -13.87 42.37 21.30
CA SER A 33 -12.96 43.32 20.64
C SER A 33 -12.67 44.58 21.47
N ASP A 34 -13.68 45.14 22.14
CA ASP A 34 -13.56 46.36 22.95
C ASP A 34 -12.97 46.05 24.35
N SER A 35 -13.08 44.80 24.82
CA SER A 35 -12.41 44.29 26.03
C SER A 35 -10.93 43.95 25.79
N VAL A 36 -10.56 43.66 24.55
CA VAL A 36 -9.17 43.67 24.07
C VAL A 36 -8.84 45.12 23.70
N GLY A 37 -8.90 46.00 24.70
CA GLY A 37 -8.27 47.31 24.57
C GLY A 37 -6.81 47.11 24.22
N ARG A 38 -6.34 47.74 23.13
CA ARG A 38 -4.93 47.87 22.73
C ARG A 38 -4.06 48.61 23.77
N SER A 39 -4.44 48.62 25.03
CA SER A 39 -3.83 49.34 26.14
C SER A 39 -3.38 48.45 27.29
N GLY A 40 -3.35 47.12 27.09
CA GLY A 40 -2.74 46.18 28.01
C GLY A 40 -1.21 46.02 27.77
N PRO A 41 -0.43 45.63 28.79
CA PRO A 41 1.02 45.42 28.67
C PRO A 41 1.40 44.43 27.56
N GLU A 42 0.50 43.51 27.18
CA GLU A 42 0.66 42.55 26.08
C GLU A 42 0.65 43.19 24.68
N ALA A 43 -0.18 44.22 24.44
CA ALA A 43 -0.19 44.95 23.17
C ALA A 43 1.08 45.80 23.01
N ALA A 44 1.56 46.39 24.10
CA ALA A 44 2.83 47.11 24.15
C ALA A 44 4.06 46.18 24.02
N GLN A 45 3.90 44.89 24.31
CA GLN A 45 4.94 43.86 24.17
C GLN A 45 4.96 43.26 22.75
N ALA A 46 3.79 43.13 22.12
CA ALA A 46 3.66 42.79 20.70
C ALA A 46 4.15 43.92 19.78
N ASP A 47 3.81 45.17 20.09
CA ASP A 47 4.30 46.35 19.35
C ASP A 47 5.82 46.56 19.59
N ARG A 48 6.34 46.31 20.80
CA ARG A 48 7.80 46.27 21.04
C ARG A 48 8.51 45.15 20.29
N ALA A 49 7.88 43.98 20.15
CA ALA A 49 8.42 42.87 19.37
C ALA A 49 8.48 43.19 17.87
N LEU A 50 7.56 44.03 17.38
CA LEU A 50 7.56 44.54 16.00
C LEU A 50 8.51 45.74 15.81
N GLU A 51 8.69 46.61 16.82
CA GLU A 51 9.66 47.72 16.78
C GLU A 51 11.12 47.24 16.86
N THR A 52 11.40 46.08 17.48
CA THR A 52 12.73 45.46 17.43
C THR A 52 13.10 44.87 16.06
N CYS A 53 12.18 44.89 15.08
CA CYS A 53 12.50 44.67 13.67
C CYS A 53 13.12 45.92 13.05
N ASP A 54 14.13 46.48 13.71
CA ASP A 54 14.94 47.56 13.18
C ASP A 54 16.01 46.96 12.27
N GLY A 55 15.74 46.98 10.96
CA GLY A 55 16.73 47.30 9.93
C GLY A 55 18.04 46.50 9.85
N LYS A 56 18.19 45.35 10.49
CA LYS A 56 19.35 44.45 10.34
C LYS A 56 18.88 43.05 10.01
N SER A 57 19.46 42.49 8.95
CA SER A 57 19.17 41.22 8.30
C SER A 57 19.25 40.00 9.24
N ASN A 58 18.26 39.83 10.11
CA ASN A 58 18.08 38.64 10.91
C ASN A 58 16.64 38.17 10.73
N ASP A 59 16.33 37.69 9.52
CA ASP A 59 15.09 36.95 9.30
C ASP A 59 15.12 35.74 10.25
N PRO A 60 14.13 35.59 11.15
CA PRO A 60 14.11 34.47 12.06
C PRO A 60 14.13 33.17 11.26
N SER A 61 15.00 32.25 11.66
CA SER A 61 15.06 30.94 11.03
C SER A 61 13.68 30.27 11.15
N TRP A 62 13.33 29.41 10.20
CA TRP A 62 12.10 28.60 10.31
C TRP A 62 12.06 27.80 11.61
N SER A 63 13.22 27.45 12.19
CA SER A 63 13.29 26.84 13.53
C SER A 63 12.71 27.76 14.61
N ASP A 64 13.09 29.03 14.60
CA ASP A 64 12.75 29.99 15.65
C ASP A 64 11.25 30.32 15.61
N VAL A 65 10.69 30.42 14.40
CA VAL A 65 9.25 30.58 14.19
C VAL A 65 8.49 29.34 14.66
N LEU A 66 9.01 28.14 14.38
CA LEU A 66 8.39 26.89 14.80
C LEU A 66 8.43 26.75 16.32
N ASP A 67 9.55 27.08 16.95
CA ASP A 67 9.74 27.01 18.40
C ASP A 67 8.79 27.96 19.12
N ARG A 68 8.66 29.21 18.62
CA ARG A 68 7.69 30.18 19.16
C ARG A 68 6.25 29.75 18.98
N PHE A 69 5.92 29.18 17.82
CA PHE A 69 4.58 28.63 17.59
C PHE A 69 4.31 27.43 18.50
N MET A 70 5.32 26.59 18.75
CA MET A 70 5.19 25.46 19.64
C MET A 70 5.00 25.88 21.10
N GLU A 71 5.72 26.90 21.53
CA GLU A 71 5.59 27.53 22.85
C GLU A 71 4.18 28.13 23.04
N TYR A 72 3.73 28.95 22.08
CA TYR A 72 2.37 29.53 22.09
C TYR A 72 1.28 28.45 22.11
N SER A 73 1.44 27.37 21.34
CA SER A 73 0.44 26.29 21.30
C SER A 73 0.38 25.51 22.61
N ARG A 74 1.52 25.32 23.30
CA ARG A 74 1.57 24.72 24.64
C ARG A 74 0.85 25.60 25.66
N GLU A 75 1.05 26.92 25.59
CA GLU A 75 0.38 27.88 26.48
C GLU A 75 -1.14 27.90 26.28
N VAL A 76 -1.61 27.86 25.03
CA VAL A 76 -3.04 27.98 24.72
C VAL A 76 -3.81 26.66 24.85
N ASN A 77 -3.21 25.53 24.44
CA ASN A 77 -3.92 24.24 24.36
C ASN A 77 -3.61 23.29 25.53
N GLY A 78 -2.65 23.61 26.41
CA GLY A 78 -2.29 22.81 27.58
C GLY A 78 -1.64 21.45 27.29
N GLU A 79 -1.47 21.09 26.01
CA GLU A 79 -0.86 19.85 25.54
C GLU A 79 0.31 20.16 24.60
N PRO A 80 1.44 19.43 24.68
CA PRO A 80 2.51 19.57 23.70
C PRO A 80 1.97 19.19 22.31
N LEU A 81 2.16 20.08 21.33
CA LEU A 81 1.92 19.77 19.92
C LEU A 81 2.58 18.43 19.59
N GLY A 82 1.79 17.51 19.02
CA GLY A 82 2.23 16.16 18.76
C GLY A 82 3.54 16.09 17.97
N ALA A 83 4.27 14.98 18.12
CA ALA A 83 5.58 14.77 17.49
C ALA A 83 5.63 15.03 15.97
N GLU A 84 4.49 15.09 15.29
CA GLU A 84 4.35 15.41 13.87
C GLU A 84 4.69 16.88 13.55
N PHE A 85 4.38 17.82 14.44
CA PHE A 85 4.68 19.24 14.25
C PHE A 85 6.19 19.50 14.25
N GLY A 86 6.95 18.79 15.10
CA GLY A 86 8.42 18.83 15.10
C GLY A 86 9.06 18.26 13.83
N ARG A 87 8.34 17.41 13.07
CA ARG A 87 8.82 16.90 11.77
C ARG A 87 8.53 17.86 10.61
N GLY A 88 7.54 18.74 10.77
CA GLY A 88 7.08 19.67 9.72
C GLY A 88 6.20 19.04 8.63
N PHE A 89 5.80 17.77 8.79
CA PHE A 89 4.89 17.06 7.87
C PHE A 89 4.04 15.99 8.60
N LEU A 90 2.86 15.70 8.04
CA LEU A 90 1.89 14.74 8.58
C LEU A 90 2.25 13.29 8.21
N CYS A 91 2.26 12.40 9.20
CA CYS A 91 2.48 10.95 9.01
C CYS A 91 1.31 10.10 9.52
N SER A 92 0.27 10.73 10.09
CA SER A 92 -0.87 10.07 10.73
C SER A 92 -2.12 10.07 9.84
N GLY A 93 -3.18 9.38 10.29
CA GLY A 93 -4.44 9.29 9.54
C GLY A 93 -4.27 8.63 8.17
N LEU A 94 -4.85 9.22 7.11
CA LEU A 94 -4.73 8.73 5.73
C LEU A 94 -3.29 8.80 5.20
N TRP A 95 -2.47 9.73 5.71
CA TRP A 95 -1.08 9.95 5.31
C TRP A 95 -0.17 8.80 5.76
N ARG A 96 -0.63 7.98 6.71
CA ARG A 96 0.03 6.71 7.07
C ARG A 96 0.00 5.67 5.92
N TYR A 97 -1.02 5.74 5.05
CA TYR A 97 -1.26 4.72 4.01
C TYR A 97 -0.80 5.17 2.61
N SER A 98 -0.87 6.47 2.33
CA SER A 98 -0.34 7.06 1.10
C SER A 98 0.26 8.42 1.42
N ARG A 99 1.34 8.79 0.75
CA ARG A 99 1.91 10.14 0.87
C ARG A 99 1.05 11.20 0.17
N HIS A 100 0.26 10.78 -0.81
CA HIS A 100 -0.65 11.63 -1.57
C HIS A 100 -2.08 11.03 -1.65
N PRO A 101 -2.76 10.84 -0.50
CA PRO A 101 -4.08 10.23 -0.48
C PRO A 101 -5.13 11.07 -1.21
N ASN A 102 -4.96 12.40 -1.18
CA ASN A 102 -5.77 13.35 -1.94
C ASN A 102 -5.69 13.13 -3.45
N TYR A 103 -4.48 12.92 -4.00
CA TYR A 103 -4.32 12.72 -5.45
C TYR A 103 -4.88 11.37 -5.89
N PHE A 104 -4.76 10.34 -5.04
CA PHE A 104 -5.39 9.06 -5.28
C PHE A 104 -6.92 9.19 -5.35
N CYS A 105 -7.54 9.89 -4.39
CA CYS A 105 -8.98 10.11 -4.38
C CYS A 105 -9.46 10.89 -5.61
N GLU A 106 -8.73 11.93 -6.02
CA GLU A 106 -9.04 12.71 -7.22
C GLU A 106 -9.04 11.78 -8.45
N VAL A 107 -7.96 11.04 -8.69
CA VAL A 107 -7.89 10.09 -9.80
C VAL A 107 -9.01 9.04 -9.72
N ALA A 108 -9.28 8.48 -8.54
CA ALA A 108 -10.33 7.48 -8.34
C ALA A 108 -11.74 8.00 -8.70
N ILE A 109 -12.05 9.26 -8.39
CA ILE A 109 -13.33 9.89 -8.76
C ILE A 109 -13.49 9.95 -10.28
N TRP A 110 -12.43 10.31 -11.01
CA TRP A 110 -12.48 10.38 -12.47
C TRP A 110 -12.60 9.00 -13.12
N TRP A 111 -11.96 7.98 -12.55
CA TRP A 111 -12.21 6.60 -12.96
C TRP A 111 -13.64 6.16 -12.65
N ALA A 112 -14.24 6.59 -11.53
CA ALA A 112 -15.65 6.30 -11.25
C ALA A 112 -16.59 6.94 -12.27
N PHE A 113 -16.33 8.17 -12.71
CA PHE A 113 -17.09 8.81 -13.80
C PHE A 113 -16.94 8.05 -15.12
N TYR A 114 -15.74 7.53 -15.41
CA TYR A 114 -15.56 6.66 -16.56
C TYR A 114 -16.40 5.38 -16.46
N LEU A 115 -16.45 4.75 -15.28
CA LEU A 115 -17.27 3.55 -15.06
C LEU A 115 -18.77 3.81 -15.26
N PHE A 116 -19.28 5.03 -14.99
CA PHE A 116 -20.66 5.38 -15.33
C PHE A 116 -20.93 5.36 -16.84
N SER A 117 -19.94 5.68 -17.68
CA SER A 117 -20.09 5.53 -19.14
C SER A 117 -20.29 4.06 -19.55
N LEU A 118 -19.54 3.16 -18.91
CA LEU A 118 -19.66 1.72 -19.15
C LEU A 118 -21.00 1.19 -18.64
N ALA A 119 -21.45 1.65 -17.47
CA ALA A 119 -22.75 1.30 -16.92
C ALA A 119 -23.91 1.81 -17.79
N ALA A 120 -23.73 2.90 -18.52
CA ALA A 120 -24.69 3.42 -19.49
C ALA A 120 -24.71 2.62 -20.83
N GLY A 121 -23.88 1.59 -20.96
CA GLY A 121 -23.85 0.70 -22.13
C GLY A 121 -22.87 1.10 -23.23
N LEU A 122 -21.94 2.02 -22.97
CA LEU A 122 -20.87 2.33 -23.93
C LEU A 122 -19.84 1.18 -24.01
N PRO A 123 -19.14 1.05 -25.14
CA PRO A 123 -18.03 0.11 -25.27
C PRO A 123 -16.95 0.31 -24.19
N LEU A 124 -16.25 -0.78 -23.83
CA LEU A 124 -15.17 -0.82 -22.84
C LEU A 124 -14.05 0.20 -23.07
N VAL A 125 -13.83 0.59 -24.33
CA VAL A 125 -12.95 1.68 -24.71
C VAL A 125 -13.82 2.70 -25.43
N ASN A 126 -13.99 3.86 -24.82
CA ASN A 126 -14.74 4.96 -25.40
C ASN A 126 -14.05 6.30 -25.08
N TRP A 127 -14.44 7.36 -25.79
CA TRP A 127 -13.77 8.67 -25.70
C TRP A 127 -13.79 9.29 -24.29
N THR A 128 -14.76 8.92 -23.45
CA THR A 128 -14.86 9.48 -22.08
C THR A 128 -13.71 9.03 -21.17
N ILE A 129 -12.95 7.99 -21.55
CA ILE A 129 -11.72 7.59 -20.84
C ILE A 129 -10.66 8.68 -20.83
N SER A 130 -10.70 9.60 -21.80
CA SER A 130 -9.72 10.68 -21.96
C SER A 130 -9.53 11.51 -20.69
N GLY A 131 -10.61 11.83 -19.97
CA GLY A 131 -10.54 12.59 -18.72
C GLY A 131 -9.80 11.83 -17.61
N ALA A 132 -10.17 10.57 -17.36
CA ALA A 132 -9.53 9.74 -16.35
C ALA A 132 -8.05 9.43 -16.70
N ALA A 133 -7.77 9.14 -17.97
CA ALA A 133 -6.43 8.88 -18.46
C ALA A 133 -5.54 10.13 -18.38
N PHE A 134 -6.03 11.28 -18.84
CA PHE A 134 -5.28 12.54 -18.80
C PHE A 134 -4.91 12.94 -17.38
N LEU A 135 -5.87 12.88 -16.45
CA LEU A 135 -5.60 13.22 -15.05
C LEU A 135 -4.63 12.22 -14.40
N THR A 136 -4.78 10.93 -14.68
CA THR A 136 -3.84 9.90 -14.20
C THR A 136 -2.42 10.20 -14.69
N CYS A 137 -2.27 10.56 -15.97
CA CYS A 137 -1.00 10.96 -16.54
C CYS A 137 -0.42 12.21 -15.86
N LEU A 138 -1.24 13.23 -15.61
CA LEU A 138 -0.83 14.48 -14.98
C LEU A 138 -0.34 14.32 -13.53
N PHE A 139 -0.80 13.29 -12.82
CA PHE A 139 -0.30 13.00 -11.47
C PHE A 139 0.86 12.01 -11.47
N VAL A 140 0.79 10.93 -12.26
CA VAL A 140 1.64 9.74 -12.09
C VAL A 140 2.85 9.72 -13.02
N LEU A 141 2.82 10.41 -14.17
CA LEU A 141 3.95 10.39 -15.09
C LEU A 141 5.24 10.97 -14.46
N PRO A 142 6.42 10.55 -14.95
CA PRO A 142 7.68 11.14 -14.53
C PRO A 142 7.66 12.66 -14.71
N HIS A 143 8.19 13.38 -13.73
CA HIS A 143 8.23 14.85 -13.64
C HIS A 143 6.86 15.55 -13.52
N ALA A 144 5.80 14.78 -13.30
CA ALA A 144 4.48 15.34 -13.07
C ALA A 144 4.28 15.76 -11.61
N SER A 145 3.06 16.13 -11.22
CA SER A 145 2.80 16.79 -9.94
C SER A 145 3.31 16.00 -8.72
N LEU A 146 3.20 14.67 -8.73
CA LEU A 146 3.69 13.84 -7.62
C LEU A 146 5.20 14.01 -7.39
N ASP A 147 6.02 14.07 -8.44
CA ASP A 147 7.48 14.20 -8.27
C ASP A 147 7.85 15.55 -7.67
N VAL A 148 7.21 16.63 -8.13
CA VAL A 148 7.44 17.98 -7.62
C VAL A 148 7.10 18.05 -6.12
N THR A 149 5.98 17.46 -5.72
CA THR A 149 5.53 17.43 -4.32
C THR A 149 6.32 16.48 -3.43
N GLU A 150 7.21 15.66 -3.99
CA GLU A 150 8.11 14.76 -3.24
C GLU A 150 9.52 15.36 -3.12
N VAL A 151 9.96 16.09 -4.15
CA VAL A 151 11.29 16.73 -4.17
C VAL A 151 11.34 17.95 -3.25
N LEU A 152 10.27 18.75 -3.18
CA LEU A 152 10.25 19.94 -2.33
C LEU A 152 10.33 19.60 -0.82
N PRO A 153 9.51 18.67 -0.27
CA PRO A 153 9.59 18.32 1.13
C PRO A 153 10.86 17.53 1.48
N SER A 154 11.38 16.69 0.58
CA SER A 154 12.62 15.95 0.84
C SER A 154 13.84 16.86 0.98
N ARG A 155 13.86 18.00 0.27
CA ARG A 155 14.89 19.04 0.44
C ARG A 155 14.72 19.83 1.75
N LYS A 156 13.48 20.02 2.21
CA LYS A 156 13.17 20.83 3.39
C LYS A 156 13.28 20.03 4.70
N TYR A 157 12.95 18.75 4.69
CA TYR A 157 12.81 17.92 5.89
C TYR A 157 13.64 16.63 5.77
N PRO A 158 14.77 16.51 6.49
CA PRO A 158 15.64 15.32 6.42
C PRO A 158 14.94 14.00 6.76
N GLN A 159 13.98 14.04 7.68
CA GLN A 159 13.20 12.86 8.10
C GLN A 159 12.18 12.39 7.05
N TYR A 160 11.92 13.20 6.02
CA TYR A 160 10.97 12.86 4.96
C TYR A 160 11.48 11.70 4.09
N ALA A 161 12.80 11.50 3.97
CA ALA A 161 13.37 10.36 3.26
C ALA A 161 12.99 9.01 3.90
N GLU A 162 12.93 8.94 5.24
CA GLU A 162 12.48 7.74 5.95
C GLU A 162 10.98 7.49 5.74
N TYR A 163 10.19 8.56 5.70
CA TYR A 163 8.78 8.49 5.36
C TYR A 163 8.53 8.01 3.92
N GLN A 164 9.34 8.47 2.95
CA GLN A 164 9.30 8.00 1.56
C GLN A 164 9.66 6.52 1.42
N ALA A 165 10.54 6.00 2.27
CA ALA A 165 10.93 4.59 2.25
C ALA A 165 9.84 3.66 2.83
N THR A 166 9.01 4.17 3.74
CA THR A 166 8.05 3.37 4.52
C THR A 166 6.62 3.47 4.01
N VAL A 167 6.18 4.63 3.55
CA VAL A 167 4.79 4.86 3.11
C VAL A 167 4.68 4.73 1.59
N SER A 168 3.54 4.31 1.06
CA SER A 168 3.32 4.24 -0.39
C SER A 168 3.22 5.63 -1.02
N ARG A 169 3.74 5.78 -2.24
CA ARG A 169 3.70 7.07 -2.97
C ARG A 169 2.27 7.52 -3.30
N PHE A 170 1.48 6.63 -3.91
CA PHE A 170 0.20 6.98 -4.52
C PHE A 170 -0.94 6.10 -3.99
N PHE A 171 -0.85 4.78 -4.17
CA PHE A 171 -1.87 3.85 -3.69
C PHE A 171 -1.92 3.78 -2.16
N PRO A 172 -3.09 3.79 -1.52
CA PRO A 172 -3.24 3.68 -0.06
C PRO A 172 -2.93 2.26 0.40
N LEU A 173 -1.66 2.00 0.71
CA LEU A 173 -1.17 0.69 1.13
C LEU A 173 -0.63 0.79 2.57
N PRO A 174 -0.82 -0.24 3.41
CA PRO A 174 -0.24 -0.27 4.74
C PRO A 174 1.27 0.02 4.73
N PRO A 175 1.77 0.85 5.68
CA PRO A 175 3.15 1.28 5.72
C PRO A 175 4.05 0.08 5.95
N LEU A 176 5.19 0.08 5.26
CA LEU A 176 6.20 -0.96 5.40
C LEU A 176 6.84 -0.89 6.79
N PRO A 177 7.28 -2.03 7.36
CA PRO A 177 8.05 -2.02 8.59
C PRO A 177 9.30 -1.14 8.42
N ALA A 178 9.62 -0.33 9.43
CA ALA A 178 10.87 0.41 9.47
C ALA A 178 12.05 -0.59 9.60
N GLY A 179 12.83 -0.75 8.54
CA GLY A 179 13.90 -1.76 8.46
C GLY A 179 14.51 -1.87 7.06
N GLU A 180 15.76 -2.30 6.96
CA GLU A 180 16.30 -2.78 5.68
C GLU A 180 15.56 -4.07 5.32
N ARG A 181 14.94 -4.10 4.14
CA ARG A 181 14.32 -5.34 3.65
C ARG A 181 15.40 -6.34 3.31
N ALA A 182 15.18 -7.60 3.68
CA ALA A 182 15.97 -8.66 3.10
C ALA A 182 15.76 -8.65 1.57
N PRO A 183 16.81 -8.89 0.77
CA PRO A 183 16.63 -9.05 -0.68
C PRO A 183 15.62 -10.18 -0.95
N MET A 184 14.81 -10.01 -2.00
CA MET A 184 13.83 -11.03 -2.38
C MET A 184 14.54 -12.34 -2.71
N ARG A 185 14.15 -13.42 -2.04
CA ARG A 185 14.71 -14.75 -2.31
C ARG A 185 14.18 -15.23 -3.67
N PRO A 186 14.96 -15.99 -4.46
CA PRO A 186 14.49 -16.54 -5.73
C PRO A 186 13.20 -17.35 -5.60
N VAL A 187 13.06 -18.10 -4.50
CA VAL A 187 11.84 -18.87 -4.20
C VAL A 187 10.62 -17.96 -4.01
N ASP A 188 10.78 -16.80 -3.36
CA ASP A 188 9.68 -15.85 -3.18
C ASP A 188 9.24 -15.26 -4.54
N ALA A 189 10.18 -14.98 -5.43
CA ALA A 189 9.89 -14.53 -6.78
C ALA A 189 9.14 -15.60 -7.61
N VAL A 190 9.53 -16.87 -7.50
CA VAL A 190 8.85 -17.99 -8.15
C VAL A 190 7.42 -18.13 -7.64
N LEU A 191 7.20 -18.04 -6.32
CA LEU A 191 5.86 -18.11 -5.73
C LEU A 191 4.98 -16.92 -6.13
N ILE A 192 5.55 -15.70 -6.18
CA ILE A 192 4.83 -14.52 -6.70
C ILE A 192 4.42 -14.76 -8.16
N GLY A 193 5.34 -15.25 -9.00
CA GLY A 193 5.06 -15.61 -10.39
C GLY A 193 3.94 -16.65 -10.49
N TRP A 194 3.98 -17.69 -9.66
CA TRP A 194 2.94 -18.71 -9.58
C TRP A 194 1.57 -18.13 -9.24
N PHE A 195 1.48 -17.25 -8.24
CA PHE A 195 0.20 -16.62 -7.89
C PHE A 195 -0.30 -15.65 -8.97
N CYS A 196 0.60 -14.95 -9.67
CA CYS A 196 0.22 -14.12 -10.82
C CYS A 196 -0.35 -14.97 -11.96
N VAL A 197 0.29 -16.10 -12.26
CA VAL A 197 -0.21 -17.06 -13.26
C VAL A 197 -1.54 -17.65 -12.81
N GLY A 198 -1.67 -18.07 -11.55
CA GLY A 198 -2.91 -18.59 -10.98
C GLY A 198 -4.06 -17.58 -11.11
N LEU A 199 -3.83 -16.32 -10.73
CA LEU A 199 -4.83 -15.26 -10.88
C LEU A 199 -5.25 -15.06 -12.34
N ALA A 200 -4.30 -15.08 -13.28
CA ALA A 200 -4.60 -14.97 -14.70
C ALA A 200 -5.38 -16.18 -15.23
N VAL A 201 -4.98 -17.39 -14.86
CA VAL A 201 -5.65 -18.64 -15.25
C VAL A 201 -7.07 -18.68 -14.71
N THR A 202 -7.29 -18.40 -13.42
CA THR A 202 -8.65 -18.41 -12.84
C THR A 202 -9.60 -17.47 -13.59
N PHE A 203 -9.16 -16.25 -13.92
CA PHE A 203 -10.02 -15.25 -14.59
C PHE A 203 -10.08 -15.37 -16.11
N LEU A 204 -9.07 -15.94 -16.79
CA LEU A 204 -9.08 -16.08 -18.25
C LEU A 204 -9.57 -17.45 -18.71
N VAL A 205 -9.36 -18.48 -17.90
CA VAL A 205 -9.57 -19.88 -18.24
C VAL A 205 -10.69 -20.46 -17.40
N ASP A 206 -10.54 -20.57 -16.07
CA ASP A 206 -11.46 -21.39 -15.27
C ASP A 206 -12.85 -20.76 -15.12
N ILE A 207 -12.92 -19.43 -15.08
CA ILE A 207 -14.21 -18.73 -15.00
C ILE A 207 -15.14 -19.03 -16.19
N GLU A 208 -14.58 -19.46 -17.34
CA GLU A 208 -15.35 -19.90 -18.50
C GLU A 208 -16.30 -21.06 -18.16
N ALA A 209 -15.87 -22.00 -17.31
CA ALA A 209 -16.67 -23.15 -16.91
C ALA A 209 -17.94 -22.78 -16.12
N VAL A 210 -17.98 -21.55 -15.59
CA VAL A 210 -19.07 -21.03 -14.78
C VAL A 210 -19.91 -20.02 -15.57
N LEU A 211 -19.27 -19.11 -16.30
CA LEU A 211 -19.96 -18.04 -17.05
C LEU A 211 -20.59 -18.56 -18.35
N VAL A 212 -19.95 -19.51 -19.03
CA VAL A 212 -20.44 -20.05 -20.30
C VAL A 212 -21.24 -21.32 -20.02
N GLN A 213 -22.57 -21.18 -19.98
CA GLN A 213 -23.46 -22.31 -19.70
C GLN A 213 -23.69 -23.25 -20.89
N ARG A 214 -23.58 -22.72 -22.12
CA ARG A 214 -23.73 -23.48 -23.36
C ARG A 214 -22.48 -23.30 -24.23
N PRO A 215 -21.39 -24.01 -23.92
CA PRO A 215 -20.17 -23.91 -24.70
C PRO A 215 -20.41 -24.35 -26.14
N ASP A 216 -21.33 -25.26 -26.44
CA ASP A 216 -21.70 -25.70 -27.79
C ASP A 216 -22.18 -24.57 -28.72
N LEU A 217 -22.91 -23.58 -28.20
CA LEU A 217 -23.49 -22.48 -29.00
C LEU A 217 -22.58 -21.24 -29.12
N TYR A 218 -21.44 -21.25 -28.43
CA TYR A 218 -20.54 -20.10 -28.37
C TYR A 218 -19.92 -19.78 -29.74
N GLY A 219 -20.05 -18.52 -30.19
CA GLY A 219 -19.49 -18.01 -31.44
C GLY A 219 -20.42 -18.07 -32.66
N LEU A 220 -21.66 -18.56 -32.49
CA LEU A 220 -22.66 -18.60 -33.57
C LEU A 220 -23.40 -17.27 -33.75
N ASP A 221 -23.63 -16.51 -32.68
CA ASP A 221 -24.28 -15.19 -32.69
C ASP A 221 -23.68 -14.27 -31.62
N ALA A 222 -23.77 -12.94 -31.82
CA ALA A 222 -23.31 -11.93 -30.85
C ALA A 222 -23.96 -12.07 -29.46
N ALA A 223 -25.15 -12.67 -29.36
CA ALA A 223 -25.84 -12.92 -28.10
C ALA A 223 -25.19 -14.02 -27.23
N HIS A 224 -24.38 -14.90 -27.85
CA HIS A 224 -23.75 -16.05 -27.18
C HIS A 224 -22.24 -15.86 -26.98
N THR A 225 -21.69 -14.72 -27.40
CA THR A 225 -20.31 -14.31 -27.11
C THR A 225 -20.32 -13.45 -25.84
N PRO A 226 -19.87 -13.97 -24.68
CA PRO A 226 -19.79 -13.20 -23.46
C PRO A 226 -18.73 -12.10 -23.62
N LEU A 227 -18.92 -11.00 -22.89
CA LEU A 227 -17.91 -9.95 -22.77
C LEU A 227 -16.58 -10.50 -22.19
N TRP A 228 -16.68 -11.54 -21.37
CA TRP A 228 -15.57 -12.17 -20.68
C TRP A 228 -15.86 -13.64 -20.37
N PRO A 229 -14.89 -14.58 -20.52
CA PRO A 229 -13.51 -14.38 -21.00
C PRO A 229 -13.40 -14.06 -22.49
N PRO A 230 -12.25 -13.52 -22.95
CA PRO A 230 -12.01 -13.25 -24.38
C PRO A 230 -12.10 -14.51 -25.25
N GLU A 231 -12.55 -14.34 -26.50
CA GLU A 231 -12.70 -15.45 -27.47
C GLU A 231 -11.46 -16.34 -27.64
N PRO A 232 -10.23 -15.81 -27.72
CA PRO A 232 -9.03 -16.65 -27.80
C PRO A 232 -8.90 -17.62 -26.62
N CYS A 233 -9.27 -17.20 -25.41
CA CYS A 233 -9.21 -18.01 -24.21
C CYS A 233 -10.23 -19.16 -24.27
N VAL A 234 -11.48 -18.87 -24.65
CA VAL A 234 -12.52 -19.89 -24.81
C VAL A 234 -12.13 -20.92 -25.87
N ARG A 235 -11.56 -20.49 -27.00
CA ARG A 235 -11.04 -21.40 -28.03
C ARG A 235 -9.89 -22.27 -27.50
N ALA A 236 -8.99 -21.70 -26.69
CA ALA A 236 -7.91 -22.46 -26.07
C ALA A 236 -8.44 -23.56 -25.12
N VAL A 237 -9.47 -23.25 -24.32
CA VAL A 237 -10.14 -24.23 -23.43
C VAL A 237 -10.80 -25.34 -24.24
N ARG A 238 -11.50 -25.01 -25.33
CA ARG A 238 -12.08 -26.02 -26.23
C ARG A 238 -11.01 -26.91 -26.86
N TRP A 239 -9.91 -26.33 -27.32
CA TRP A 239 -8.79 -27.11 -27.87
C TRP A 239 -8.20 -28.05 -26.82
N TRP A 240 -7.92 -27.55 -25.61
CA TRP A 240 -7.36 -28.34 -24.52
C TRP A 240 -8.30 -29.49 -24.12
N SER A 241 -9.60 -29.20 -24.03
CA SER A 241 -10.58 -30.22 -23.65
C SER A 241 -10.73 -31.33 -24.69
N ALA A 242 -10.68 -31.00 -25.97
CA ALA A 242 -10.69 -31.98 -27.04
C ALA A 242 -9.36 -32.77 -27.14
N ALA A 243 -8.23 -32.12 -26.86
CA ALA A 243 -6.91 -32.71 -27.02
C ALA A 243 -6.47 -33.58 -25.82
N ALA A 244 -6.74 -33.15 -24.60
CA ALA A 244 -6.17 -33.76 -23.39
C ALA A 244 -7.19 -33.94 -22.27
N ASP A 245 -8.13 -33.02 -22.09
CA ASP A 245 -8.92 -32.94 -20.85
C ASP A 245 -10.45 -32.90 -21.09
N PRO A 246 -11.10 -34.05 -21.25
CA PRO A 246 -12.55 -34.11 -21.46
C PRO A 246 -13.37 -33.54 -20.29
N LEU A 247 -12.81 -33.52 -19.07
CA LEU A 247 -13.49 -33.05 -17.86
C LEU A 247 -13.85 -31.56 -17.95
N MET A 248 -12.99 -30.75 -18.58
CA MET A 248 -13.24 -29.33 -18.82
C MET A 248 -14.47 -29.06 -19.72
N HIS A 249 -14.86 -30.03 -20.55
CA HIS A 249 -16.08 -29.93 -21.37
C HIS A 249 -17.30 -30.54 -20.66
N ALA A 250 -17.13 -31.67 -19.96
CA ALA A 250 -18.21 -32.36 -19.27
C ALA A 250 -18.79 -31.58 -18.07
N ARG A 251 -17.93 -30.84 -17.35
CA ARG A 251 -18.29 -29.92 -16.25
C ARG A 251 -19.31 -30.48 -15.26
N PRO A 252 -19.06 -31.65 -14.62
CA PRO A 252 -19.94 -32.19 -13.60
C PRO A 252 -20.12 -31.20 -12.43
N VAL A 253 -21.19 -31.36 -11.66
CA VAL A 253 -21.57 -30.41 -10.59
C VAL A 253 -20.44 -30.17 -9.60
N TRP A 254 -19.72 -31.23 -9.19
CA TRP A 254 -18.60 -31.11 -8.26
C TRP A 254 -17.45 -30.27 -8.84
N PHE A 255 -17.19 -30.38 -10.15
CA PHE A 255 -16.12 -29.65 -10.83
C PHE A 255 -16.45 -28.15 -10.90
N ARG A 256 -17.70 -27.83 -11.27
CA ARG A 256 -18.20 -26.45 -11.25
C ARG A 256 -18.19 -25.85 -9.84
N ALA A 257 -18.51 -26.65 -8.81
CA ALA A 257 -18.41 -26.21 -7.43
C ALA A 257 -16.96 -25.92 -7.00
N ALA A 258 -16.00 -26.74 -7.43
CA ALA A 258 -14.57 -26.48 -7.19
C ALA A 258 -14.10 -25.18 -7.83
N ILE A 259 -14.53 -24.89 -9.07
CA ILE A 259 -14.20 -23.63 -9.75
C ILE A 259 -14.83 -22.42 -9.05
N TRP A 260 -16.07 -22.54 -8.54
CA TRP A 260 -16.65 -21.47 -7.72
C TRP A 260 -15.82 -21.19 -6.46
N VAL A 261 -15.35 -22.23 -5.78
CA VAL A 261 -14.43 -22.07 -4.63
C VAL A 261 -13.13 -21.40 -5.07
N GLU A 262 -12.60 -21.76 -6.23
CA GLU A 262 -11.42 -21.12 -6.78
C GLU A 262 -11.62 -19.61 -7.03
N VAL A 263 -12.69 -19.25 -7.74
CA VAL A 263 -13.00 -17.85 -8.06
C VAL A 263 -13.31 -17.02 -6.81
N LEU A 264 -14.06 -17.57 -5.85
CA LEU A 264 -14.54 -16.80 -4.69
C LEU A 264 -13.56 -16.81 -3.51
N VAL A 265 -12.67 -17.81 -3.42
CA VAL A 265 -11.77 -17.98 -2.27
C VAL A 265 -10.31 -17.95 -2.69
N GLN A 266 -9.90 -18.73 -3.69
CA GLN A 266 -8.50 -18.83 -4.08
C GLN A 266 -7.99 -17.60 -4.83
N ALA A 267 -8.79 -17.05 -5.77
CA ALA A 267 -8.39 -15.86 -6.52
C ALA A 267 -8.17 -14.63 -5.62
N PRO A 268 -9.05 -14.30 -4.65
CA PRO A 268 -8.76 -13.29 -3.64
C PRO A 268 -7.49 -13.59 -2.84
N PHE A 269 -7.26 -14.87 -2.48
CA PHE A 269 -6.04 -15.28 -1.80
C PHE A 269 -4.78 -15.06 -2.66
N TYR A 270 -4.81 -15.31 -3.97
CA TYR A 270 -3.66 -15.03 -4.85
C TYR A 270 -3.24 -13.56 -4.79
N ALA A 271 -4.19 -12.64 -4.87
CA ALA A 271 -3.91 -11.20 -4.76
C ALA A 271 -3.32 -10.85 -3.38
N VAL A 272 -3.88 -11.42 -2.31
CA VAL A 272 -3.37 -11.26 -0.95
C VAL A 272 -1.96 -11.84 -0.78
N ALA A 273 -1.70 -13.00 -1.36
CA ALA A 273 -0.40 -13.66 -1.29
C ALA A 273 0.67 -12.87 -2.05
N ILE A 274 0.38 -12.39 -3.27
CA ILE A 274 1.28 -11.50 -4.03
C ILE A 274 1.63 -10.28 -3.18
N TYR A 275 0.63 -9.60 -2.62
CA TYR A 275 0.85 -8.46 -1.73
C TYR A 275 1.75 -8.82 -0.56
N ALA A 276 1.45 -9.92 0.14
CA ALA A 276 2.17 -10.27 1.36
C ALA A 276 3.61 -10.72 1.09
N PHE A 277 3.88 -11.43 0.00
CA PHE A 277 5.25 -11.82 -0.39
C PHE A 277 6.06 -10.61 -0.89
N VAL A 278 5.48 -9.72 -1.69
CA VAL A 278 6.13 -8.46 -2.13
C VAL A 278 6.44 -7.55 -0.93
N ARG A 279 5.54 -7.52 0.06
CA ARG A 279 5.66 -6.67 1.26
C ARG A 279 6.28 -7.40 2.45
N GLN A 280 6.75 -8.63 2.27
CA GLN A 280 7.40 -9.46 3.28
C GLN A 280 6.63 -9.54 4.61
N ARG A 281 5.35 -9.91 4.53
CA ARG A 281 4.45 -10.00 5.69
C ARG A 281 4.27 -11.43 6.17
N SER A 282 4.77 -11.74 7.37
CA SER A 282 4.73 -13.10 7.93
C SER A 282 3.33 -13.61 8.27
N TRP A 283 2.30 -12.76 8.36
CA TRP A 283 0.92 -13.18 8.61
C TRP A 283 0.32 -14.03 7.46
N VAL A 284 0.91 -13.98 6.26
CA VAL A 284 0.47 -14.78 5.10
C VAL A 284 0.57 -16.29 5.35
N ARG A 285 1.35 -16.70 6.34
CA ARG A 285 1.59 -18.11 6.69
C ARG A 285 0.30 -18.91 6.82
N VAL A 286 -0.64 -18.45 7.65
CA VAL A 286 -1.87 -19.22 7.93
C VAL A 286 -2.74 -19.34 6.68
N PRO A 287 -3.08 -18.24 5.96
CA PRO A 287 -3.78 -18.35 4.68
C PRO A 287 -3.06 -19.22 3.64
N ALA A 288 -1.73 -19.16 3.56
CA ALA A 288 -0.93 -19.96 2.64
C ALA A 288 -1.00 -21.46 2.95
N ILE A 289 -1.00 -21.84 4.22
CA ILE A 289 -1.21 -23.23 4.65
C ILE A 289 -2.59 -23.70 4.23
N VAL A 290 -3.63 -22.92 4.53
CA VAL A 290 -5.03 -23.26 4.15
C VAL A 290 -5.14 -23.47 2.64
N TYR A 291 -4.63 -22.53 1.84
CA TYR A 291 -4.61 -22.64 0.39
C TYR A 291 -3.90 -23.91 -0.09
N ALA A 292 -2.68 -24.17 0.43
CA ALA A 292 -1.91 -25.33 0.01
C ALA A 292 -2.62 -26.64 0.37
N THR A 293 -3.22 -26.73 1.56
CA THR A 293 -3.99 -27.91 1.98
C THR A 293 -5.21 -28.14 1.11
N VAL A 294 -5.98 -27.10 0.79
CA VAL A 294 -7.15 -27.20 -0.10
C VAL A 294 -6.72 -27.71 -1.48
N LEU A 295 -5.68 -27.11 -2.07
CA LEU A 295 -5.24 -27.50 -3.40
C LEU A 295 -4.70 -28.94 -3.42
N LEU A 296 -3.90 -29.33 -2.41
CA LEU A 296 -3.41 -30.71 -2.26
C LEU A 296 -4.53 -31.73 -1.99
N THR A 297 -5.68 -31.30 -1.49
CA THR A 297 -6.85 -32.17 -1.29
C THR A 297 -7.64 -32.35 -2.59
N ILE A 298 -7.77 -31.27 -3.39
CA ILE A 298 -8.53 -31.30 -4.65
C ILE A 298 -7.75 -32.04 -5.76
N MET A 299 -6.41 -31.89 -5.81
CA MET A 299 -5.61 -32.48 -6.90
C MET A 299 -5.72 -34.01 -7.00
N PRO A 300 -5.67 -34.80 -5.91
CA PRO A 300 -5.92 -36.24 -5.99
C PRO A 300 -7.30 -36.59 -6.55
N ILE A 301 -8.35 -35.81 -6.23
CA ILE A 301 -9.72 -36.02 -6.73
C ILE A 301 -9.75 -35.76 -8.24
N VAL A 302 -9.18 -34.65 -8.68
CA VAL A 302 -9.10 -34.30 -10.11
C VAL A 302 -8.28 -35.34 -10.87
N LEU A 303 -7.11 -35.72 -10.39
CA LEU A 303 -6.28 -36.74 -11.03
C LEU A 303 -6.96 -38.11 -11.05
N ALA A 304 -7.67 -38.49 -9.99
CA ALA A 304 -8.42 -39.75 -9.97
C ALA A 304 -9.52 -39.76 -11.05
N GLU A 305 -10.27 -38.67 -11.22
CA GLU A 305 -11.25 -38.54 -12.32
C GLU A 305 -10.56 -38.66 -13.69
N GLN A 306 -9.38 -38.06 -13.85
CA GLN A 306 -8.66 -38.07 -15.12
C GLN A 306 -8.09 -39.45 -15.49
N TYR A 307 -7.84 -40.32 -14.51
CA TYR A 307 -7.32 -41.67 -14.75
C TYR A 307 -8.41 -42.74 -14.78
N PHE A 308 -9.42 -42.62 -13.91
CA PHE A 308 -10.38 -43.69 -13.63
C PHE A 308 -11.84 -43.26 -13.81
N GLY A 309 -12.10 -41.96 -13.97
CA GLY A 309 -13.44 -41.42 -14.03
C GLY A 309 -14.14 -41.63 -15.38
N PRO A 310 -15.46 -41.36 -15.45
CA PRO A 310 -16.24 -41.42 -16.69
C PRO A 310 -15.69 -40.52 -17.81
N HIS A 311 -14.96 -39.46 -17.44
CA HIS A 311 -14.35 -38.50 -18.35
C HIS A 311 -12.83 -38.62 -18.42
N ALA A 312 -12.30 -39.84 -18.24
CA ALA A 312 -10.86 -40.09 -18.24
C ALA A 312 -10.14 -39.53 -19.47
N SER A 313 -8.95 -38.98 -19.21
CA SER A 313 -8.11 -38.38 -20.24
C SER A 313 -7.59 -39.42 -21.21
N ARG A 314 -7.55 -39.05 -22.49
CA ARG A 314 -6.85 -39.83 -23.53
C ARG A 314 -5.33 -39.74 -23.42
N ARG A 315 -4.81 -38.80 -22.62
CA ARG A 315 -3.38 -38.49 -22.45
C ARG A 315 -3.06 -38.24 -20.97
N PRO A 316 -3.20 -39.26 -20.10
CA PRO A 316 -3.12 -39.09 -18.65
C PRO A 316 -1.74 -38.57 -18.17
N LEU A 317 -0.66 -38.92 -18.85
CA LEU A 317 0.68 -38.41 -18.52
C LEU A 317 0.84 -36.91 -18.80
N LEU A 318 0.24 -36.41 -19.89
CA LEU A 318 0.28 -34.99 -20.23
C LEU A 318 -0.54 -34.17 -19.22
N VAL A 319 -1.73 -34.67 -18.87
CA VAL A 319 -2.58 -34.07 -17.83
C VAL A 319 -1.82 -34.05 -16.50
N THR A 320 -1.22 -35.16 -16.10
CA THR A 320 -0.41 -35.22 -14.87
C THR A 320 0.77 -34.24 -14.87
N ALA A 321 1.45 -34.05 -16.01
CA ALA A 321 2.53 -33.08 -16.10
C ALA A 321 2.05 -31.64 -15.87
N VAL A 322 0.88 -31.27 -16.43
CA VAL A 322 0.28 -29.95 -16.25
C VAL A 322 -0.26 -29.77 -14.83
N TYR A 323 -1.07 -30.70 -14.35
CA TYR A 323 -1.67 -30.65 -13.01
C TYR A 323 -0.64 -30.89 -11.89
N GLY A 324 0.48 -31.55 -12.19
CA GLY A 324 1.57 -31.77 -11.23
C GLY A 324 2.18 -30.47 -10.70
N ALA A 325 2.15 -29.39 -11.48
CA ALA A 325 2.55 -28.06 -11.01
C ALA A 325 1.69 -27.59 -9.82
N TYR A 326 0.40 -27.92 -9.81
CA TYR A 326 -0.54 -27.62 -8.73
C TYR A 326 -0.38 -28.53 -7.50
N VAL A 327 0.50 -29.54 -7.57
CA VAL A 327 0.95 -30.30 -6.40
C VAL A 327 2.28 -29.77 -5.90
N LEU A 328 3.24 -29.58 -6.81
CA LEU A 328 4.60 -29.14 -6.49
C LEU A 328 4.63 -27.74 -5.86
N MET A 329 3.84 -26.80 -6.38
CA MET A 329 3.87 -25.40 -5.91
C MET A 329 3.28 -25.23 -4.51
N PRO A 330 2.14 -25.87 -4.15
CA PRO A 330 1.68 -25.91 -2.76
C PRO A 330 2.67 -26.56 -1.79
N VAL A 331 3.36 -27.62 -2.19
CA VAL A 331 4.41 -28.24 -1.35
C VAL A 331 5.56 -27.27 -1.14
N LEU A 332 6.04 -26.61 -2.19
CA LEU A 332 7.07 -25.57 -2.09
C LEU A 332 6.62 -24.43 -1.18
N LEU A 333 5.36 -24.00 -1.30
CA LEU A 333 4.77 -22.96 -0.44
C LEU A 333 4.77 -23.40 1.03
N LEU A 334 4.34 -24.63 1.34
CA LEU A 334 4.35 -25.17 2.71
C LEU A 334 5.76 -25.22 3.30
N VAL A 335 6.74 -25.68 2.54
CA VAL A 335 8.15 -25.66 2.94
C VAL A 335 8.60 -24.22 3.20
N ARG A 336 8.19 -23.28 2.34
CA ARG A 336 8.57 -21.88 2.45
C ARG A 336 7.96 -21.17 3.67
N VAL A 337 6.74 -21.52 4.07
CA VAL A 337 6.03 -20.92 5.22
C VAL A 337 6.09 -21.78 6.49
N TRP A 338 7.00 -22.76 6.52
CA TRP A 338 7.16 -23.67 7.66
C TRP A 338 7.52 -22.93 8.95
N SER A 339 8.37 -21.90 8.88
CA SER A 339 8.74 -21.07 10.02
C SER A 339 7.64 -20.11 10.44
N VAL A 340 7.53 -19.84 11.75
CA VAL A 340 6.59 -18.84 12.30
C VAL A 340 6.87 -17.46 11.73
N ASP A 341 8.14 -17.09 11.68
CA ASP A 341 8.59 -15.88 11.00
C ASP A 341 9.02 -16.21 9.57
N VAL A 342 8.16 -15.88 8.61
CA VAL A 342 8.39 -16.14 7.18
C VAL A 342 9.42 -15.15 6.61
N PHE A 343 9.49 -13.94 7.17
CA PHE A 343 10.36 -12.85 6.72
C PHE A 343 11.02 -12.15 7.91
N PRO A 344 12.14 -12.69 8.43
CA PRO A 344 12.88 -12.04 9.50
C PRO A 344 13.43 -10.69 9.03
N SER A 345 13.10 -9.62 9.77
CA SER A 345 13.64 -8.28 9.53
C SER A 345 14.80 -7.99 10.47
N THR A 346 15.90 -7.45 9.94
CA THR A 346 16.97 -6.88 10.77
C THR A 346 16.57 -5.43 11.09
N PRO A 347 16.38 -5.05 12.37
CA PRO A 347 16.04 -3.67 12.70
C PRO A 347 17.18 -2.72 12.28
N LEU A 348 16.85 -1.60 11.62
CA LEU A 348 17.81 -0.55 11.23
C LEU A 348 18.67 -0.06 12.42
N ALA A 349 18.06 0.01 13.61
CA ALA A 349 18.75 0.38 14.85
C ALA A 349 19.92 -0.57 15.20
N LYS A 350 19.80 -1.87 14.88
CA LYS A 350 20.81 -2.88 15.20
C LYS A 350 22.07 -2.74 14.33
N ARG A 351 21.93 -2.27 13.09
CA ARG A 351 23.06 -1.96 12.20
C ARG A 351 23.76 -0.65 12.58
N LYS A 352 23.00 0.37 13.02
CA LYS A 352 23.58 1.62 13.51
C LYS A 352 24.37 1.39 14.80
N ALA A 353 23.85 0.58 15.72
CA ALA A 353 24.56 0.15 16.94
C ALA A 353 25.80 -0.70 16.62
N ALA A 354 25.72 -1.64 15.67
CA ALA A 354 26.86 -2.46 15.25
C ALA A 354 27.92 -1.66 14.48
N GLY A 355 27.51 -0.66 13.68
CA GLY A 355 28.42 0.24 12.98
C GLY A 355 29.11 1.25 13.91
N LEU A 356 28.42 1.71 14.96
CA LEU A 356 29.01 2.53 16.02
C LEU A 356 30.01 1.73 16.86
N ALA A 357 29.68 0.47 17.21
CA ALA A 357 30.59 -0.42 17.93
C ALA A 357 31.82 -0.85 17.09
N GLY A 358 31.70 -0.88 15.76
CA GLY A 358 32.81 -1.18 14.85
C GLY A 358 33.73 0.00 14.52
N GLY A 359 33.32 1.24 14.84
CA GLY A 359 34.06 2.46 14.56
C GLY A 359 35.10 2.84 15.62
N GLU A 360 35.07 2.23 16.80
CA GLU A 360 35.97 2.57 17.93
C GLU A 360 37.29 1.76 17.93
N ALA A 361 37.48 0.81 17.01
CA ALA A 361 38.65 -0.07 16.98
C ALA A 361 39.74 0.31 15.95
N ALA A 362 39.63 1.45 15.26
CA ALA A 362 40.57 1.81 14.20
C ALA A 362 41.06 3.26 14.30
N ALA A 363 41.87 3.55 15.33
CA ALA A 363 42.81 4.66 15.30
C ALA A 363 44.23 4.10 15.51
N PRO A 364 45.12 4.12 14.51
CA PRO A 364 46.49 3.66 14.71
C PRO A 364 47.25 4.73 15.52
N ALA A 365 47.81 4.30 16.64
CA ALA A 365 48.69 5.09 17.48
C ALA A 365 49.87 5.62 16.63
N ALA A 366 50.01 6.95 16.61
CA ALA A 366 51.11 7.62 15.95
C ALA A 366 52.45 7.16 16.54
N SER A 367 53.31 6.59 15.69
CA SER A 367 54.69 6.22 16.00
C SER A 367 55.50 7.46 16.38
N ARG A 368 55.88 7.57 17.65
CA ARG A 368 56.96 8.43 18.11
C ARG A 368 58.19 7.58 18.44
N THR A 369 59.33 8.17 18.14
CA THR A 369 60.71 7.93 18.63
C THR A 369 61.58 6.80 18.03
N ALA A 370 62.53 7.27 17.21
CA ALA A 370 63.99 7.21 17.42
C ALA A 370 64.80 5.94 17.09
N SER A 371 65.92 6.23 16.41
CA SER A 371 66.94 5.37 15.78
C SER A 371 67.72 4.44 16.73
N PRO A 372 68.27 3.30 16.26
CA PRO A 372 69.00 2.35 17.08
C PRO A 372 70.52 2.61 17.04
N LEU A 373 71.18 2.62 18.20
CA LEU A 373 72.62 2.38 18.30
C LEU A 373 72.97 1.64 19.59
N ALA A 374 73.76 0.57 19.38
CA ALA A 374 74.79 0.01 20.26
C ALA A 374 74.41 -0.97 21.39
N GLY A 375 75.09 -2.14 21.32
CA GLY A 375 75.45 -3.04 22.43
C GLY A 375 74.30 -3.84 23.05
N GLU A 376 74.48 -4.98 23.70
CA GLU A 376 75.61 -5.85 24.00
C GLU A 376 75.00 -7.04 24.78
N GLU A 377 75.43 -8.25 24.45
CA GLU A 377 75.51 -9.46 25.30
C GLU A 377 74.32 -10.16 26.00
N ALA A 378 74.46 -11.50 25.99
CA ALA A 378 74.06 -12.53 26.99
C ALA A 378 72.55 -12.74 27.24
N GLY A 379 71.98 -13.93 27.32
CA GLY A 379 72.49 -15.21 27.85
C GLY A 379 71.60 -15.64 29.04
N LEU A 380 71.23 -16.92 29.09
CA LEU A 380 70.48 -17.65 30.14
C LEU A 380 68.94 -17.47 30.17
N THR A 381 68.09 -18.49 29.93
CA THR A 381 67.89 -19.83 30.55
C THR A 381 67.17 -19.79 31.90
N TYR A 382 65.88 -20.21 31.93
CA TYR A 382 65.17 -21.07 32.92
C TYR A 382 63.66 -21.02 32.59
N VAL A 383 62.92 -22.05 32.16
CA VAL A 383 62.61 -23.42 32.68
C VAL A 383 61.77 -23.43 33.97
N MET A 384 60.66 -24.20 33.90
CA MET A 384 59.85 -24.81 34.97
C MET A 384 58.87 -23.85 35.71
N HIS A 385 57.61 -24.21 35.96
CA HIS A 385 57.10 -25.51 36.41
C HIS A 385 55.64 -25.79 36.00
N MET A 386 55.39 -27.06 35.67
CA MET A 386 54.17 -27.90 35.73
C MET A 386 52.94 -27.56 34.90
#